data_AF-A0A7J8WPR1-F1
#
_entry.id   AF-A0A7J8WPR1-F1
#
_cell.length_a   1.000
_cell.length_b   1.000
_cell.length_c   1.000
_cell.angle_alpha   90.00
_cell.angle_beta   90.00
_cell.angle_gamma   90.00
#
_symmetry.space_group_name_H-M   'P 1'
#
loop_
_entity.id
_entity.type
_entity.pdbx_description
1 polymer ?
#
loop_
_entity_poly.entity_id
_entity_poly.type
_entity_poly.pdbx_seq_one_letter_code
_entity_poly.pdbx_strand_id
1 'polypeptide(L)'
;NSTKLIQAITWHRSTLSKPQSCKSLVASSSKSSSAWTEYKNDLFDQYGGMDSGSHSLTLERLYAWEKKLYEEVKAGDSTRKIYERKCSRLRNQDVKGYDELTMDKTRAAVKDLYARILIAIRSAESISKRTQNLRDEELLPQIIELLKGLTRTWKVMLESHETQNKILSEVKTFACPSYGKFCNDSHRLATLQLEAELQNWRACFTEYVAAQRAYIQALHGWLTKFLVPEVEFYSRGRSSGAPYGANGPPLLVICYNWLTSMDELPDKAVTFSLKSFSKDVKALWAQQGEEQQQKRKVDGMAKELDRRTMAFQKAETRFLESKLTEYKSEMETEQQNEYLTEKKDQLEMMRKRLDVEREKHHNHMQETQRITLNGLQTGFSTVFESLIEFSKASMKIYNDIVTLSEKMGNVSYIEGSSQVEEISSR
;
A
#
# COMPACT_ATOMS: atom_id res chain seq x y z
N ASN A 1 20.54 39.13 19.91
CA ASN A 1 21.12 38.41 18.75
C ASN A 1 20.85 36.91 18.81
N SER A 2 19.62 36.48 18.49
CA SER A 2 19.32 35.06 18.22
C SER A 2 18.07 34.93 17.34
N THR A 3 18.14 35.55 16.16
CA THR A 3 17.10 35.52 15.10
C THR A 3 17.63 34.83 13.85
N LYS A 4 18.26 33.65 14.00
CA LYS A 4 18.83 32.90 12.86
C LYS A 4 18.56 31.38 12.86
N LEU A 5 17.46 30.91 13.45
CA LEU A 5 17.11 29.49 13.34
C LEU A 5 15.62 29.21 13.07
N ILE A 6 14.98 30.05 12.26
CA ILE A 6 13.63 29.77 11.73
C ILE A 6 13.60 30.16 10.26
N GLN A 7 14.07 29.27 9.39
CA GLN A 7 13.75 29.25 7.96
C GLN A 7 14.25 27.93 7.37
N ALA A 8 13.35 26.95 7.23
CA ALA A 8 13.36 25.95 6.15
C ALA A 8 12.32 24.84 6.41
N ILE A 9 11.03 25.19 6.50
CA ILE A 9 9.96 24.26 6.07
C ILE A 9 8.88 25.09 5.40
N THR A 10 9.18 25.59 4.21
CA THR A 10 8.20 26.20 3.32
C THR A 10 7.46 25.06 2.62
N TRP A 11 6.32 24.64 3.16
CA TRP A 11 5.41 23.75 2.47
C TRP A 11 4.88 24.49 1.23
N HIS A 12 5.35 24.09 0.05
CA HIS A 12 4.72 24.49 -1.19
C HIS A 12 3.30 23.90 -1.21
N ARG A 13 2.33 24.78 -0.97
CA ARG A 13 0.91 24.53 -1.16
C ARG A 13 0.66 24.34 -2.66
N SER A 14 0.77 23.11 -3.14
CA SER A 14 0.31 22.73 -4.47
C SER A 14 -1.17 22.37 -4.40
N THR A 15 -1.96 23.19 -5.07
CA THR A 15 -3.37 23.00 -5.37
C THR A 15 -3.67 21.59 -5.89
N LEU A 16 -4.76 21.01 -5.40
CA LEU A 16 -5.34 19.74 -5.85
C LEU A 16 -5.26 19.57 -7.37
N SER A 17 -4.42 18.66 -7.82
CA SER A 17 -4.57 17.98 -9.11
C SER A 17 -4.87 16.52 -8.80
N LYS A 18 -5.98 16.02 -9.36
CA LYS A 18 -6.40 14.61 -9.29
C LYS A 18 -5.21 13.71 -9.62
N PRO A 19 -5.01 12.56 -8.94
CA PRO A 19 -4.07 11.57 -9.43
C PRO A 19 -4.51 11.16 -10.84
N GLN A 20 -3.66 11.45 -11.82
CA GLN A 20 -3.87 11.01 -13.18
C GLN A 20 -3.69 9.49 -13.16
N SER A 21 -4.83 8.80 -13.10
CA SER A 21 -4.98 7.36 -13.33
C SER A 21 -3.92 6.88 -14.32
N CYS A 22 -3.12 5.89 -13.90
CA CYS A 22 -2.24 5.13 -14.79
C CYS A 22 -3.11 4.60 -15.92
N LYS A 23 -3.12 5.31 -17.05
CA LYS A 23 -3.78 4.86 -18.26
C LYS A 23 -3.01 3.63 -18.72
N SER A 24 -3.54 2.45 -18.39
CA SER A 24 -3.18 1.22 -19.06
C SER A 24 -3.49 1.44 -20.54
N LEU A 25 -2.45 1.60 -21.36
CA LEU A 25 -2.58 1.62 -22.81
C LEU A 25 -2.70 0.18 -23.29
N VAL A 26 -3.81 -0.47 -22.96
CA VAL A 26 -4.34 -1.55 -23.79
C VAL A 26 -4.98 -0.87 -25.00
N ALA A 27 -4.16 -0.58 -26.00
CA ALA A 27 -4.65 -0.24 -27.34
C ALA A 27 -4.12 -1.31 -28.29
N SER A 28 -5.00 -2.28 -28.59
CA SER A 28 -4.83 -3.15 -29.75
C SER A 28 -4.80 -2.30 -31.01
N SER A 29 -3.66 -2.26 -31.70
CA SER A 29 -3.63 -1.92 -33.12
C SER A 29 -2.99 -3.05 -33.91
N SER A 30 -3.86 -3.79 -34.60
CA SER A 30 -3.47 -4.62 -35.73
C SER A 30 -2.83 -3.72 -36.78
N LYS A 31 -1.54 -3.94 -37.07
CA LYS A 31 -0.95 -3.79 -38.40
C LYS A 31 0.46 -4.37 -38.43
N SER A 32 0.59 -5.42 -39.23
CA SER A 32 1.84 -5.98 -39.73
C SER A 32 2.75 -4.86 -40.27
N SER A 33 3.92 -4.68 -39.69
CA SER A 33 5.10 -4.17 -40.39
C SER A 33 6.37 -4.51 -39.60
N SER A 34 7.24 -5.28 -40.23
CA SER A 34 8.57 -5.64 -39.77
C SER A 34 9.53 -4.46 -39.94
N ALA A 35 9.72 -3.66 -38.89
CA ALA A 35 10.90 -2.81 -38.71
C ALA A 35 10.97 -2.36 -37.24
N TRP A 36 11.91 -2.95 -36.50
CA TRP A 36 12.19 -2.59 -35.11
C TRP A 36 12.75 -1.18 -35.04
N THR A 37 12.05 -0.28 -34.34
CA THR A 37 12.62 1.01 -33.92
C THR A 37 13.06 0.86 -32.48
N GLU A 38 14.34 1.08 -32.24
CA GLU A 38 14.94 1.12 -30.91
C GLU A 38 14.33 2.29 -30.13
N TYR A 39 13.43 1.99 -29.19
CA TYR A 39 12.81 3.00 -28.33
C TYR A 39 13.85 3.51 -27.35
N LYS A 40 14.37 4.71 -27.63
CA LYS A 40 15.36 5.40 -26.79
C LYS A 40 14.68 6.00 -25.54
N ASN A 41 15.30 5.76 -24.38
CA ASN A 41 14.82 6.04 -23.01
C ASN A 41 14.77 7.53 -22.60
N ASP A 42 14.50 8.48 -23.50
CA ASP A 42 14.68 9.91 -23.20
C ASP A 42 13.61 10.50 -22.24
N LEU A 43 12.60 9.73 -21.81
CA LEU A 43 11.53 10.22 -20.91
C LEU A 43 11.80 9.99 -19.41
N PHE A 44 12.71 9.07 -19.04
CA PHE A 44 12.96 8.71 -17.63
C PHE A 44 14.23 9.34 -17.04
N ASP A 45 15.04 10.02 -17.85
CA ASP A 45 16.32 10.60 -17.43
C ASP A 45 16.17 11.78 -16.44
N GLN A 46 14.98 12.40 -16.37
CA GLN A 46 14.75 13.56 -15.48
C GLN A 46 14.34 13.19 -14.04
N TYR A 47 14.09 11.92 -13.72
CA TYR A 47 13.62 11.50 -12.38
C TYR A 47 14.37 10.30 -11.75
N GLY A 48 15.57 9.98 -12.21
CA GLY A 48 16.38 8.90 -11.64
C GLY A 48 15.81 7.52 -11.98
N GLY A 49 16.15 7.02 -13.17
CA GLY A 49 15.92 5.61 -13.53
C GLY A 49 16.85 4.67 -12.78
N MET A 50 16.51 3.37 -12.74
CA MET A 50 17.41 2.33 -12.24
C MET A 50 18.68 2.27 -13.09
N ASP A 51 19.84 2.13 -12.45
CA ASP A 51 21.14 1.99 -13.13
C ASP A 51 21.18 0.71 -13.98
N SER A 52 20.46 -0.33 -13.55
CA SER A 52 20.27 -1.61 -14.27
C SER A 52 19.23 -1.56 -15.39
N GLY A 53 18.70 -0.39 -15.72
CA GLY A 53 17.77 -0.16 -16.82
C GLY A 53 16.29 -0.37 -16.44
N SER A 54 15.42 -0.39 -17.46
CA SER A 54 13.97 -0.40 -17.24
C SER A 54 13.42 -1.80 -16.97
N HIS A 55 12.89 -1.99 -15.77
CA HIS A 55 12.23 -3.22 -15.35
C HIS A 55 11.02 -3.58 -16.23
N SER A 56 10.17 -2.59 -16.55
CA SER A 56 8.98 -2.80 -17.41
C SER A 56 9.37 -3.27 -18.81
N LEU A 57 10.36 -2.62 -19.43
CA LEU A 57 10.81 -2.99 -20.78
C LEU A 57 11.44 -4.38 -20.83
N THR A 58 12.09 -4.81 -19.74
CA THR A 58 12.66 -6.15 -19.61
C THR A 58 11.55 -7.20 -19.54
N LEU A 59 10.52 -6.98 -18.71
CA LEU A 59 9.37 -7.87 -18.62
C LEU A 59 8.56 -7.94 -19.93
N GLU A 60 8.39 -6.82 -20.64
CA GLU A 60 7.73 -6.78 -21.95
C GLU A 60 8.48 -7.60 -23.00
N ARG A 61 9.81 -7.47 -23.05
CA ARG A 61 10.66 -8.27 -23.94
C ARG A 61 10.61 -9.74 -23.57
N LEU A 62 10.67 -10.08 -22.28
CA LEU A 62 10.52 -11.46 -21.81
C LEU A 62 9.20 -12.08 -22.28
N TYR A 63 8.09 -11.35 -22.11
CA TYR A 63 6.77 -11.79 -22.58
C TYR A 63 6.72 -12.00 -24.09
N ALA A 64 7.33 -11.09 -24.88
CA ALA A 64 7.38 -11.23 -26.33
C ALA A 64 8.18 -12.48 -26.77
N TRP A 65 9.32 -12.74 -26.12
CA TRP A 65 10.12 -13.95 -26.39
C TRP A 65 9.40 -15.23 -25.96
N GLU A 66 8.69 -15.21 -24.82
CA GLU A 66 7.87 -16.35 -24.36
C GLU A 66 6.74 -16.65 -25.35
N LYS A 67 6.06 -15.60 -25.85
CA LYS A 67 5.04 -15.76 -26.89
C LYS A 67 5.61 -16.36 -28.17
N LYS A 68 6.78 -15.88 -28.61
CA LYS A 68 7.48 -16.43 -29.78
C LYS A 68 7.86 -17.90 -29.58
N LEU A 69 8.37 -18.25 -28.39
CA LEU A 69 8.69 -19.63 -28.03
C LEU A 69 7.46 -20.53 -28.13
N TYR A 70 6.33 -20.09 -27.59
CA TYR A 70 5.07 -20.81 -27.67
C TYR A 70 4.62 -21.06 -29.12
N GLU A 71 4.71 -20.03 -29.98
CA GLU A 71 4.37 -20.14 -31.40
C GLU A 71 5.28 -21.13 -32.15
N GLU A 72 6.60 -21.09 -31.90
CA GLU A 72 7.57 -22.01 -32.48
C GLU A 72 7.32 -23.45 -32.04
N VAL A 73 7.14 -23.69 -30.73
CA VAL A 73 6.85 -25.03 -30.19
C VAL A 73 5.54 -25.58 -30.75
N LYS A 74 4.50 -24.74 -30.88
CA LYS A 74 3.21 -25.14 -31.46
C LYS A 74 3.33 -25.51 -32.95
N ALA A 75 4.12 -24.76 -33.71
CA ALA A 75 4.38 -25.05 -35.13
C ALA A 75 5.23 -26.33 -35.30
N GLY A 76 6.26 -26.49 -34.46
CA GLY A 76 7.08 -27.70 -34.39
C GLY A 76 6.26 -28.94 -34.06
N ASP A 77 5.38 -28.87 -33.07
CA ASP A 77 4.45 -29.95 -32.70
C ASP A 77 3.51 -30.33 -33.85
N SER A 78 2.96 -29.32 -34.54
CA SER A 78 2.11 -29.54 -35.71
C SER A 78 2.87 -30.29 -36.83
N THR A 79 4.13 -29.93 -37.06
CA THR A 79 5.02 -30.59 -38.02
C THR A 79 5.33 -32.02 -37.60
N ARG A 80 5.60 -32.25 -36.30
CA ARG A 80 5.80 -33.58 -35.71
C ARG A 80 4.61 -34.50 -35.92
N LYS A 81 3.38 -34.02 -35.69
CA LYS A 81 2.16 -34.79 -35.96
C LYS A 81 2.02 -35.19 -37.43
N ILE A 82 2.42 -34.33 -38.36
CA ILE A 82 2.40 -34.66 -39.80
C ILE A 82 3.49 -35.70 -40.12
N TYR A 83 4.69 -35.56 -39.56
CA TYR A 83 5.78 -36.53 -39.67
C TYR A 83 5.34 -37.92 -39.21
N GLU A 84 4.74 -38.05 -38.03
CA GLU A 84 4.26 -39.32 -37.47
C GLU A 84 3.25 -40.02 -38.40
N ARG A 85 2.30 -39.26 -38.97
CA ARG A 85 1.34 -39.78 -39.96
C ARG A 85 2.02 -40.25 -41.24
N LYS A 86 3.01 -39.50 -41.74
CA LYS A 86 3.77 -39.85 -42.96
C LYS A 86 4.64 -41.08 -42.74
N CYS A 87 5.31 -41.20 -41.60
CA CYS A 87 6.06 -42.40 -41.21
C CYS A 87 5.17 -43.64 -41.12
N SER A 88 3.98 -43.49 -40.53
CA SER A 88 2.99 -44.58 -40.47
C SER A 88 2.54 -45.01 -41.86
N ARG A 89 2.32 -44.05 -42.76
CA ARG A 89 1.97 -44.35 -44.16
C ARG A 89 3.11 -45.03 -44.91
N LEU A 90 4.35 -44.60 -44.71
CA LEU A 90 5.53 -45.23 -45.32
C LEU A 90 5.65 -46.70 -44.89
N ARG A 91 5.50 -47.00 -43.59
CA ARG A 91 5.46 -48.39 -43.08
C ARG A 91 4.36 -49.22 -43.74
N ASN A 92 3.17 -48.64 -43.93
CA ASN A 92 2.05 -49.34 -44.58
C ASN A 92 2.27 -49.58 -46.08
N GLN A 93 3.04 -48.71 -46.77
CA GLN A 93 3.38 -48.88 -48.19
C GLN A 93 4.44 -49.97 -48.38
N ASP A 94 5.42 -50.03 -47.48
CA ASP A 94 6.48 -51.03 -47.46
C ASP A 94 5.93 -52.47 -47.34
N VAL A 95 4.91 -52.67 -46.51
CA VAL A 95 4.24 -53.97 -46.31
C VAL A 95 3.37 -54.39 -47.51
N LYS A 96 2.84 -53.43 -48.30
CA LYS A 96 1.85 -53.67 -49.35
C LYS A 96 2.41 -53.71 -50.77
N GLY A 97 3.72 -53.47 -50.97
CA GLY A 97 4.39 -53.57 -52.27
C GLY A 97 3.93 -52.53 -53.30
N TYR A 98 3.82 -51.25 -52.92
CA TYR A 98 3.48 -50.15 -53.84
C TYR A 98 4.64 -49.78 -54.79
N ASP A 99 4.33 -49.06 -55.88
CA ASP A 99 5.29 -48.54 -56.87
C ASP A 99 6.43 -47.71 -56.23
N GLU A 100 7.66 -47.99 -56.65
CA GLU A 100 8.92 -47.48 -56.07
C GLU A 100 8.98 -45.94 -56.08
N LEU A 101 8.46 -45.33 -57.14
CA LEU A 101 8.39 -43.87 -57.29
C LEU A 101 7.46 -43.21 -56.26
N THR A 102 6.42 -43.90 -55.80
CA THR A 102 5.50 -43.40 -54.75
C THR A 102 6.08 -43.55 -53.35
N MET A 103 6.89 -44.59 -53.13
CA MET A 103 7.64 -44.79 -51.89
C MET A 103 8.74 -43.75 -51.74
N ASP A 104 9.50 -43.45 -52.80
CA ASP A 104 10.55 -42.44 -52.79
C ASP A 104 10.03 -41.03 -52.48
N LYS A 105 8.88 -40.64 -53.07
CA LYS A 105 8.21 -39.38 -52.73
C LYS A 105 7.82 -39.31 -51.25
N THR A 106 7.36 -40.41 -50.66
CA THR A 106 6.99 -40.44 -49.23
C THR A 106 8.25 -40.41 -48.35
N ARG A 107 9.33 -41.09 -48.73
CA ARG A 107 10.62 -41.06 -48.03
C ARG A 107 11.24 -39.66 -48.04
N ALA A 108 11.18 -38.96 -49.18
CA ALA A 108 11.63 -37.58 -49.30
C ALA A 108 10.83 -36.63 -48.37
N ALA A 109 9.50 -36.76 -48.34
CA ALA A 109 8.65 -35.97 -47.45
C ALA A 109 8.93 -36.23 -45.96
N VAL A 110 9.24 -37.49 -45.58
CA VAL A 110 9.64 -37.83 -44.21
C VAL A 110 10.96 -37.16 -43.82
N LYS A 111 11.96 -37.19 -44.71
CA LYS A 111 13.25 -36.51 -44.48
C LYS A 111 13.09 -34.99 -44.35
N ASP A 112 12.30 -34.35 -45.22
CA ASP A 112 12.00 -32.92 -45.14
C ASP A 112 11.30 -32.56 -43.82
N LEU A 113 10.27 -33.31 -43.42
CA LEU A 113 9.57 -33.08 -42.15
C LEU A 113 10.49 -33.26 -40.93
N TYR A 114 11.36 -34.27 -40.95
CA TYR A 114 12.36 -34.47 -39.90
C TYR A 114 13.33 -33.30 -39.79
N ALA A 115 13.83 -32.80 -40.93
CA ALA A 115 14.69 -31.62 -40.96
C ALA A 115 13.97 -30.37 -40.38
N ARG A 116 12.70 -30.16 -40.72
CA ARG A 116 11.88 -29.06 -40.17
C ARG A 116 11.67 -29.18 -38.67
N ILE A 117 11.46 -30.38 -38.15
CA ILE A 117 11.35 -30.62 -36.69
C ILE A 117 12.67 -30.25 -36.01
N LEU A 118 13.81 -30.67 -36.56
CA LEU A 118 15.12 -30.33 -36.01
C LEU A 118 15.39 -28.82 -36.02
N ILE A 119 14.99 -28.13 -37.10
CA ILE A 119 15.06 -26.67 -37.20
C ILE A 119 14.19 -26.01 -36.12
N ALA A 120 12.96 -26.48 -35.92
CA ALA A 120 12.06 -25.95 -34.89
C ALA A 120 12.61 -26.15 -33.47
N ILE A 121 13.22 -27.31 -33.18
CA ILE A 121 13.90 -27.57 -31.90
C ILE A 121 15.04 -26.57 -31.69
N ARG A 122 15.92 -26.39 -32.68
CA ARG A 122 17.03 -25.42 -32.59
C ARG A 122 16.55 -23.97 -32.46
N SER A 123 15.46 -23.61 -33.13
CA SER A 123 14.82 -22.30 -33.00
C SER A 123 14.32 -22.09 -31.57
N ALA A 124 13.61 -23.07 -31.01
CA ALA A 124 13.12 -23.04 -29.64
C ALA A 124 14.29 -22.94 -28.62
N GLU A 125 15.35 -23.73 -28.77
CA GLU A 125 16.56 -23.67 -27.93
C GLU A 125 17.21 -22.28 -27.96
N SER A 126 17.32 -21.67 -29.15
CA SER A 126 17.88 -20.32 -29.31
C SER A 126 17.01 -19.26 -28.62
N ILE A 127 15.69 -19.35 -28.75
CA ILE A 127 14.75 -18.45 -28.07
C ILE A 127 14.84 -18.64 -26.55
N SER A 128 14.84 -19.88 -26.05
CA SER A 128 14.97 -20.17 -24.63
C SER A 128 16.28 -19.64 -24.06
N LYS A 129 17.40 -19.76 -24.79
CA LYS A 129 18.68 -19.19 -24.37
C LYS A 129 18.60 -17.66 -24.29
N ARG A 130 17.94 -17.00 -25.25
CA ARG A 130 17.73 -15.54 -25.18
C ARG A 130 16.89 -15.13 -23.98
N THR A 131 15.84 -15.89 -23.65
CA THR A 131 15.01 -15.68 -22.45
C THR A 131 15.82 -15.86 -21.16
N GLN A 132 16.68 -16.88 -21.08
CA GLN A 132 17.60 -17.08 -19.95
C GLN A 132 18.56 -15.90 -19.79
N ASN A 133 19.16 -15.41 -20.88
CA ASN A 133 20.03 -14.24 -20.82
C ASN A 133 19.27 -12.99 -20.34
N LEU A 134 18.05 -12.73 -20.83
CA LEU A 134 17.22 -11.63 -20.31
C LEU A 134 16.94 -11.75 -18.81
N ARG A 135 16.70 -12.97 -18.33
CA ARG A 135 16.45 -13.26 -16.91
C ARG A 135 17.69 -12.99 -16.06
N ASP A 136 18.84 -13.51 -16.48
CA ASP A 136 20.06 -13.55 -15.66
C ASP A 136 20.89 -12.27 -15.80
N GLU A 137 20.96 -11.66 -16.99
CA GLU A 137 21.80 -10.50 -17.28
C GLU A 137 21.07 -9.16 -17.11
N GLU A 138 19.73 -9.13 -17.26
CA GLU A 138 18.95 -7.89 -17.17
C GLU A 138 17.98 -7.89 -15.96
N LEU A 139 17.13 -8.91 -15.84
CA LEU A 139 16.10 -8.92 -14.81
C LEU A 139 16.67 -9.12 -13.40
N LEU A 140 17.63 -10.04 -13.23
CA LEU A 140 18.29 -10.29 -11.94
C LEU A 140 18.93 -9.03 -11.34
N PRO A 141 19.79 -8.26 -12.04
CA PRO A 141 20.36 -7.05 -11.47
C PRO A 141 19.29 -5.99 -11.16
N GLN A 142 18.23 -5.88 -11.96
CA GLN A 142 17.09 -4.98 -11.66
C GLN A 142 16.37 -5.35 -10.37
N ILE A 143 16.19 -6.65 -10.10
CA ILE A 143 15.59 -7.12 -8.85
C ILE A 143 16.52 -6.85 -7.67
N ILE A 144 17.83 -7.06 -7.82
CA ILE A 144 18.81 -6.75 -6.76
C ILE A 144 18.83 -5.25 -6.46
N GLU A 145 18.81 -4.40 -7.50
CA GLU A 145 18.74 -2.95 -7.33
C GLU A 145 17.45 -2.52 -6.64
N LEU A 146 16.30 -3.10 -7.04
CA LEU A 146 15.02 -2.88 -6.37
C LEU A 146 15.09 -3.24 -4.89
N LEU A 147 15.64 -4.40 -4.55
CA LEU A 147 15.81 -4.84 -3.17
C LEU A 147 16.70 -3.87 -2.37
N LYS A 148 17.82 -3.43 -2.96
CA LYS A 148 18.69 -2.40 -2.36
C LYS A 148 17.95 -1.09 -2.13
N GLY A 149 17.14 -0.66 -3.10
CA GLY A 149 16.26 0.51 -2.98
C GLY A 149 15.26 0.36 -1.82
N LEU A 150 14.56 -0.78 -1.76
CA LEU A 150 13.62 -1.09 -0.67
C LEU A 150 14.31 -1.10 0.69
N THR A 151 15.49 -1.71 0.83
CA THR A 151 16.28 -1.67 2.07
C THR A 151 16.53 -0.23 2.53
N ARG A 152 16.95 0.65 1.61
CA ARG A 152 17.19 2.07 1.92
C ARG A 152 15.91 2.80 2.29
N THR A 153 14.82 2.58 1.55
CA THR A 153 13.51 3.17 1.86
C THR A 153 13.06 2.80 3.27
N TRP A 154 13.12 1.51 3.63
CA TRP A 154 12.70 1.05 4.95
C TRP A 154 13.61 1.52 6.07
N LYS A 155 14.91 1.72 5.81
CA LYS A 155 15.81 2.39 6.75
C LYS A 155 15.36 3.83 7.04
N VAL A 156 15.07 4.62 6.00
CA VAL A 156 14.60 6.00 6.16
C VAL A 156 13.25 6.05 6.88
N MET A 157 12.35 5.12 6.56
CA MET A 157 11.04 5.02 7.24
C MET A 157 11.20 4.66 8.72
N LEU A 158 12.11 3.73 9.05
CA LEU A 158 12.43 3.37 10.42
C LEU A 158 12.88 4.60 11.22
N GLU A 159 13.92 5.30 10.75
CA GLU A 159 14.46 6.50 11.40
C GLU A 159 13.41 7.61 11.55
N SER A 160 12.55 7.77 10.53
CA SER A 160 11.45 8.75 10.54
C SER A 160 10.40 8.41 11.60
N HIS A 161 9.97 7.15 11.68
CA HIS A 161 8.95 6.72 12.64
C HIS A 161 9.49 6.68 14.07
N GLU A 162 10.76 6.33 14.29
CA GLU A 162 11.42 6.47 15.59
C GLU A 162 11.43 7.93 16.07
N THR A 163 11.76 8.86 15.16
CA THR A 163 11.73 10.29 15.45
C THR A 163 10.31 10.78 15.76
N GLN A 164 9.33 10.40 14.94
CA GLN A 164 7.91 10.75 15.16
C GLN A 164 7.38 10.21 16.49
N ASN A 165 7.71 8.96 16.83
CA ASN A 165 7.30 8.36 18.09
C ASN A 165 7.94 9.07 19.29
N LYS A 166 9.22 9.41 19.19
CA LYS A 166 9.92 10.19 20.23
C LYS A 166 9.26 11.56 20.43
N ILE A 167 9.04 12.31 19.34
CA ILE A 167 8.36 13.62 19.40
C ILE A 167 7.03 13.47 20.14
N LEU A 168 6.23 12.48 19.75
CA LEU A 168 4.91 12.28 20.32
C LEU A 168 4.93 11.95 21.82
N SER A 169 5.91 11.15 22.26
CA SER A 169 6.12 10.82 23.67
C SER A 169 6.49 12.04 24.53
N GLU A 170 7.05 13.08 23.92
CA GLU A 170 7.45 14.31 24.59
C GLU A 170 6.36 15.40 24.56
N VAL A 171 5.34 15.26 23.71
CA VAL A 171 4.21 16.20 23.65
C VAL A 171 3.50 16.18 25.02
N LYS A 172 3.21 17.37 25.57
CA LYS A 172 2.38 17.52 26.78
C LYS A 172 1.19 18.46 26.56
N THR A 173 1.30 19.31 25.56
CA THR A 173 0.27 20.27 25.14
C THR A 173 0.43 20.54 23.64
N PHE A 174 -0.63 20.95 22.98
CA PHE A 174 -0.55 21.43 21.59
C PHE A 174 -0.40 22.96 21.58
N ALA A 175 0.58 23.48 20.84
CA ALA A 175 0.86 24.92 20.72
C ALA A 175 -0.18 25.68 19.86
N CYS A 176 -1.38 25.13 19.67
CA CYS A 176 -2.41 25.71 18.82
C CYS A 176 -3.23 26.76 19.60
N PRO A 177 -3.52 27.95 19.03
CA PRO A 177 -4.39 28.95 19.67
C PRO A 177 -5.82 28.49 19.91
N SER A 178 -6.23 27.38 19.29
CA SER A 178 -7.54 26.75 19.48
C SER A 178 -7.53 25.64 20.54
N TYR A 179 -6.35 25.17 20.96
CA TYR A 179 -6.21 24.21 22.04
C TYR A 179 -6.74 24.82 23.35
N GLY A 180 -7.50 24.05 24.11
CA GLY A 180 -8.12 24.54 25.35
C GLY A 180 -9.45 25.26 25.14
N LYS A 181 -9.92 25.46 23.90
CA LYS A 181 -11.19 26.15 23.60
C LYS A 181 -12.34 25.17 23.33
N PHE A 182 -13.55 25.71 23.36
CA PHE A 182 -14.77 25.02 22.99
C PHE A 182 -14.68 24.37 21.59
N CYS A 183 -15.15 23.13 21.49
CA CYS A 183 -15.20 22.38 20.25
C CYS A 183 -16.31 22.89 19.32
N ASN A 184 -15.92 23.69 18.34
CA ASN A 184 -16.79 24.19 17.28
C ASN A 184 -16.86 23.24 16.06
N ASP A 185 -17.66 23.59 15.05
CA ASP A 185 -17.81 22.79 13.84
C ASP A 185 -16.50 22.59 13.06
N SER A 186 -15.55 23.53 13.12
CA SER A 186 -14.24 23.36 12.47
C SER A 186 -13.37 22.29 13.15
N HIS A 187 -13.44 22.16 14.48
CA HIS A 187 -12.73 21.08 15.19
C HIS A 187 -13.32 19.72 14.83
N ARG A 188 -14.65 19.61 14.79
CA ARG A 188 -15.34 18.37 14.40
C ARG A 188 -15.05 17.97 12.96
N LEU A 189 -14.99 18.94 12.05
CA LEU A 189 -14.59 18.70 10.66
C LEU A 189 -13.14 18.20 10.58
N ALA A 190 -12.21 18.81 11.32
CA ALA A 190 -10.82 18.37 11.35
C ALA A 190 -10.67 16.94 11.92
N THR A 191 -11.41 16.59 12.97
CA THR A 191 -11.43 15.23 13.53
C THR A 191 -12.00 14.21 12.53
N LEU A 192 -13.05 14.58 11.79
CA LEU A 192 -13.61 13.72 10.74
C LEU A 192 -12.64 13.55 9.56
N GLN A 193 -11.94 14.60 9.16
CA GLN A 193 -10.90 14.52 8.13
C GLN A 193 -9.74 13.63 8.58
N LEU A 194 -9.30 13.74 9.85
CA LEU A 194 -8.29 12.86 10.41
C LEU A 194 -8.72 11.38 10.37
N GLU A 195 -9.98 11.08 10.73
CA GLU A 195 -10.51 9.72 10.65
C GLU A 195 -10.47 9.18 9.22
N ALA A 196 -10.88 9.99 8.24
CA ALA A 196 -10.84 9.63 6.82
C ALA A 196 -9.42 9.37 6.33
N GLU A 197 -8.46 10.23 6.69
CA GLU A 197 -7.06 10.05 6.31
C GLU A 197 -6.42 8.82 6.99
N LEU A 198 -6.79 8.48 8.22
CA LEU A 198 -6.33 7.24 8.86
C LEU A 198 -6.86 5.99 8.15
N GLN A 199 -8.12 6.00 7.71
CA GLN A 199 -8.69 4.90 6.93
C GLN A 199 -8.02 4.79 5.55
N ASN A 200 -7.78 5.93 4.89
CA ASN A 200 -7.06 5.99 3.62
C ASN A 200 -5.63 5.45 3.77
N TRP A 201 -4.90 5.89 4.80
CA TRP A 201 -3.56 5.40 5.10
C TRP A 201 -3.54 3.88 5.30
N ARG A 202 -4.50 3.35 6.07
CA ARG A 202 -4.65 1.90 6.27
C ARG A 202 -4.91 1.15 4.97
N ALA A 203 -5.78 1.68 4.10
CA ALA A 203 -6.08 1.09 2.80
C ALA A 203 -4.84 1.07 1.90
N CYS A 204 -4.18 2.21 1.74
CA CYS A 204 -2.95 2.35 0.95
C CYS A 204 -1.83 1.42 1.46
N PHE A 205 -1.63 1.30 2.76
CA PHE A 205 -0.64 0.39 3.33
C PHE A 205 -0.97 -1.07 3.02
N THR A 206 -2.24 -1.46 3.15
CA THR A 206 -2.70 -2.83 2.84
C THR A 206 -2.50 -3.14 1.35
N GLU A 207 -2.87 -2.22 0.47
CA GLU A 207 -2.69 -2.35 -0.97
C GLU A 207 -1.22 -2.41 -1.37
N TYR A 208 -0.36 -1.62 -0.74
CA TYR A 208 1.08 -1.64 -0.97
C TYR A 208 1.68 -3.03 -0.67
N VAL A 209 1.40 -3.59 0.51
CA VAL A 209 1.90 -4.92 0.90
C VAL A 209 1.33 -6.00 -0.02
N ALA A 210 0.05 -5.90 -0.37
CA ALA A 210 -0.60 -6.82 -1.30
C ALA A 210 0.01 -6.76 -2.71
N ALA A 211 0.29 -5.56 -3.23
CA ALA A 211 0.90 -5.37 -4.53
C ALA A 211 2.32 -5.95 -4.60
N GLN A 212 3.14 -5.74 -3.56
CA GLN A 212 4.46 -6.37 -3.46
C GLN A 212 4.37 -7.89 -3.45
N ARG A 213 3.45 -8.45 -2.64
CA ARG A 213 3.24 -9.89 -2.58
C ARG A 213 2.80 -10.45 -3.93
N ALA A 214 1.82 -9.82 -4.58
CA ALA A 214 1.32 -10.25 -5.88
C ALA A 214 2.39 -10.21 -6.97
N TYR A 215 3.21 -9.15 -6.97
CA TYR A 215 4.32 -9.02 -7.90
C TYR A 215 5.34 -10.16 -7.77
N ILE A 216 5.79 -10.46 -6.54
CA ILE A 216 6.76 -11.54 -6.31
C ILE A 216 6.14 -12.92 -6.53
N GLN A 217 4.87 -13.12 -6.20
CA GLN A 217 4.14 -14.34 -6.54
C GLN A 217 4.08 -14.57 -8.05
N ALA A 218 3.79 -13.53 -8.83
CA ALA A 218 3.77 -13.61 -10.29
C ALA A 218 5.15 -13.95 -10.85
N LEU A 219 6.20 -13.29 -10.34
CA LEU A 219 7.57 -13.51 -10.79
C LEU A 219 8.08 -14.91 -10.43
N HIS A 220 7.88 -15.35 -9.19
CA HIS A 220 8.20 -16.71 -8.73
C HIS A 220 7.42 -17.77 -9.52
N GLY A 221 6.12 -17.56 -9.73
CA GLY A 221 5.26 -18.43 -10.52
C GLY A 221 5.67 -18.51 -11.99
N TRP A 222 6.22 -17.44 -12.57
CA TRP A 222 6.81 -17.45 -13.89
C TRP A 222 8.12 -18.26 -13.92
N LEU A 223 9.04 -18.02 -12.97
CA LEU A 223 10.34 -18.69 -12.90
C LEU A 223 10.23 -20.21 -12.72
N THR A 224 9.28 -20.66 -11.90
CA THR A 224 9.05 -22.09 -11.64
C THR A 224 8.60 -22.86 -12.89
N LYS A 225 7.98 -22.20 -13.89
CA LYS A 225 7.59 -22.85 -15.16
C LYS A 225 8.78 -23.19 -16.06
N PHE A 226 9.92 -22.53 -15.89
CA PHE A 226 11.15 -22.84 -16.63
C PHE A 226 11.92 -24.02 -16.04
N LEU A 227 11.53 -24.47 -14.85
CA LEU A 227 12.08 -25.65 -14.21
C LEU A 227 11.16 -26.82 -14.45
N VAL A 228 11.25 -27.39 -15.65
CA VAL A 228 10.68 -28.72 -15.88
C VAL A 228 11.52 -29.71 -15.07
N PRO A 229 10.93 -30.55 -14.20
CA PRO A 229 11.63 -31.71 -13.66
C PRO A 229 12.09 -32.56 -14.84
N GLU A 230 13.38 -32.87 -14.92
CA GLU A 230 13.99 -33.67 -15.99
C GLU A 230 13.45 -35.11 -16.09
N VAL A 231 12.36 -35.44 -15.40
CA VAL A 231 11.78 -36.77 -15.31
C VAL A 231 10.29 -36.68 -15.56
N GLU A 232 9.86 -36.92 -16.81
CA GLU A 232 8.63 -37.68 -17.10
C GLU A 232 8.41 -37.99 -18.59
N PHE A 233 9.44 -37.96 -19.46
CA PHE A 233 9.31 -38.60 -20.78
C PHE A 233 9.52 -40.12 -20.75
N TYR A 234 10.08 -40.71 -19.68
CA TYR A 234 10.28 -42.18 -19.59
C TYR A 234 10.12 -42.87 -18.21
N SER A 235 9.85 -42.17 -17.10
CA SER A 235 9.83 -42.83 -15.79
C SER A 235 8.74 -42.28 -14.86
N ARG A 236 7.71 -43.10 -14.63
CA ARG A 236 6.69 -42.90 -13.59
C ARG A 236 7.32 -43.13 -12.22
N GLY A 237 7.78 -42.08 -11.56
CA GLY A 237 8.38 -42.18 -10.23
C GLY A 237 8.13 -40.93 -9.41
N ARG A 238 7.23 -41.04 -8.43
CA ARG A 238 6.93 -39.99 -7.44
C ARG A 238 8.22 -39.48 -6.78
N SER A 239 8.43 -38.16 -6.80
CA SER A 239 9.28 -37.47 -5.83
C SER A 239 8.47 -36.37 -5.15
N SER A 240 8.12 -36.62 -3.88
CA SER A 240 7.67 -35.57 -2.97
C SER A 240 8.91 -35.02 -2.24
N GLY A 241 9.34 -33.83 -2.64
CA GLY A 241 10.38 -33.04 -1.99
C GLY A 241 10.40 -31.67 -2.63
N ALA A 242 10.53 -30.60 -1.85
CA ALA A 242 10.63 -29.23 -2.37
C ALA A 242 11.76 -29.22 -3.42
N PRO A 243 11.48 -28.90 -4.70
CA PRO A 243 12.32 -29.47 -5.74
C PRO A 243 13.68 -28.79 -5.89
N TYR A 244 13.91 -27.65 -5.22
CA TYR A 244 15.10 -26.84 -5.47
C TYR A 244 15.60 -26.18 -4.17
N GLY A 245 16.65 -26.74 -3.57
CA GLY A 245 17.49 -26.05 -2.59
C GLY A 245 18.37 -24.97 -3.24
N ALA A 246 19.58 -24.75 -2.70
CA ALA A 246 20.56 -23.75 -3.14
C ALA A 246 21.07 -23.86 -4.61
N ASN A 247 20.53 -24.76 -5.42
CA ASN A 247 21.03 -25.11 -6.77
C ASN A 247 20.14 -24.60 -7.92
N GLY A 248 19.07 -23.85 -7.64
CA GLY A 248 18.23 -23.23 -8.67
C GLY A 248 18.82 -21.92 -9.23
N PRO A 249 18.29 -21.37 -10.35
CA PRO A 249 18.72 -20.06 -10.86
C PRO A 249 18.68 -19.00 -9.76
N PRO A 250 19.68 -18.10 -9.64
CA PRO A 250 19.77 -17.15 -8.54
C PRO A 250 18.49 -16.33 -8.30
N LEU A 251 17.86 -15.89 -9.40
CA LEU A 251 16.62 -15.11 -9.33
C LEU A 251 15.46 -15.91 -8.71
N LEU A 252 15.38 -17.22 -8.94
CA LEU A 252 14.34 -18.06 -8.34
C LEU A 252 14.52 -18.16 -6.82
N VAL A 253 15.76 -18.40 -6.38
CA VAL A 253 16.09 -18.50 -4.95
C VAL A 253 15.76 -17.18 -4.24
N ILE A 254 16.12 -16.05 -4.85
CA ILE A 254 15.77 -14.71 -4.36
C ILE A 254 14.25 -14.54 -4.24
N CYS A 255 13.49 -14.87 -5.30
CA CYS A 255 12.03 -14.71 -5.29
C CYS A 255 11.35 -15.62 -4.27
N TYR A 256 11.84 -16.86 -4.10
CA TYR A 256 11.33 -17.80 -3.11
C TYR A 256 11.56 -17.29 -1.68
N ASN A 257 12.79 -16.84 -1.37
CA ASN A 257 13.13 -16.32 -0.05
C ASN A 257 12.37 -15.02 0.24
N TRP A 258 12.25 -14.13 -0.75
CA TRP A 258 11.45 -12.91 -0.62
C TRP A 258 9.98 -13.26 -0.32
N LEU A 259 9.37 -14.15 -1.11
CA LEU A 259 7.99 -14.53 -0.91
C LEU A 259 7.74 -15.16 0.46
N THR A 260 8.64 -16.05 0.91
CA THR A 260 8.53 -16.70 2.23
C THR A 260 8.67 -15.67 3.35
N SER A 261 9.62 -14.74 3.24
CA SER A 261 9.85 -13.70 4.25
C SER A 261 8.69 -12.71 4.35
N MET A 262 7.93 -12.49 3.27
CA MET A 262 6.75 -11.63 3.26
C MET A 262 5.62 -12.14 4.17
N ASP A 263 5.60 -13.43 4.51
CA ASP A 263 4.61 -14.01 5.42
C ASP A 263 4.96 -13.79 6.90
N GLU A 264 6.23 -13.47 7.19
CA GLU A 264 6.73 -13.18 8.54
C GLU A 264 6.61 -11.69 8.93
N LEU A 265 6.28 -10.82 7.97
CA LEU A 265 6.17 -9.39 8.20
C LEU A 265 4.99 -9.05 9.14
N PRO A 266 5.15 -8.07 10.07
CA PRO A 266 4.10 -7.66 10.99
C PRO A 266 3.10 -6.67 10.36
N ASP A 267 2.73 -6.84 9.09
CA ASP A 267 1.79 -5.97 8.36
C ASP A 267 0.40 -5.92 9.03
N LYS A 268 -0.04 -7.05 9.59
CA LYS A 268 -1.29 -7.16 10.34
C LYS A 268 -1.29 -6.28 11.60
N ALA A 269 -0.14 -6.12 12.26
CA ALA A 269 -0.03 -5.28 13.45
C ALA A 269 -0.24 -3.80 13.09
N VAL A 270 0.35 -3.34 11.99
CA VAL A 270 0.17 -1.98 11.46
C VAL A 270 -1.27 -1.71 11.04
N THR A 271 -1.88 -2.64 10.30
CA THR A 271 -3.28 -2.46 9.87
C THR A 271 -4.26 -2.50 11.04
N PHE A 272 -3.94 -3.23 12.12
CA PHE A 272 -4.71 -3.25 13.35
C PHE A 272 -4.54 -1.96 14.17
N SER A 273 -3.32 -1.46 14.35
CA SER A 273 -3.05 -0.22 15.09
C SER A 273 -3.76 0.97 14.44
N LEU A 274 -3.67 1.12 13.12
CA LEU A 274 -4.38 2.15 12.36
C LEU A 274 -5.91 2.02 12.49
N LYS A 275 -6.44 0.78 12.46
CA LYS A 275 -7.87 0.53 12.65
C LYS A 275 -8.33 0.90 14.05
N SER A 276 -7.55 0.57 15.07
CA SER A 276 -7.84 0.91 16.46
C SER A 276 -7.85 2.42 16.63
N PHE A 277 -6.80 3.10 16.15
CA PHE A 277 -6.70 4.54 16.28
C PHE A 277 -7.83 5.27 15.56
N SER A 278 -8.25 4.81 14.37
CA SER A 278 -9.41 5.38 13.69
C SER A 278 -10.72 5.25 14.51
N LYS A 279 -10.89 4.15 15.27
CA LYS A 279 -12.03 4.03 16.21
C LYS A 279 -11.93 5.03 17.35
N ASP A 280 -10.74 5.28 17.87
CA ASP A 280 -10.52 6.24 18.95
C ASP A 280 -10.81 7.68 18.48
N VAL A 281 -10.39 8.03 17.25
CA VAL A 281 -10.73 9.32 16.63
C VAL A 281 -12.24 9.46 16.40
N LYS A 282 -12.93 8.38 16.02
CA LYS A 282 -14.39 8.37 15.89
C LYS A 282 -15.10 8.54 17.24
N ALA A 283 -14.57 7.93 18.31
CA ALA A 283 -15.08 8.14 19.66
C ALA A 283 -14.86 9.59 20.14
N LEU A 284 -13.71 10.19 19.82
CA LEU A 284 -13.45 11.61 20.06
C LEU A 284 -14.48 12.49 19.33
N TRP A 285 -14.80 12.20 18.07
CA TRP A 285 -15.81 12.95 17.33
C TRP A 285 -17.20 12.88 17.97
N ALA A 286 -17.57 11.73 18.56
CA ALA A 286 -18.81 11.58 19.30
C ALA A 286 -18.82 12.45 20.58
N GLN A 287 -17.73 12.41 21.35
CA GLN A 287 -17.56 13.27 22.55
C GLN A 287 -17.67 14.76 22.21
N GLN A 288 -17.02 15.19 21.12
CA GLN A 288 -17.12 16.57 20.63
C GLN A 288 -18.57 16.97 20.30
N GLY A 289 -19.38 16.01 19.82
CA GLY A 289 -20.81 16.20 19.60
C GLY A 289 -21.59 16.41 20.90
N GLU A 290 -21.27 15.66 21.95
CA GLU A 290 -21.87 15.81 23.29
C GLU A 290 -21.54 17.18 23.91
N GLU A 291 -20.28 17.63 23.81
CA GLU A 291 -19.86 18.96 24.23
C GLU A 291 -20.66 20.06 23.52
N GLN A 292 -20.81 19.95 22.20
CA GLN A 292 -21.58 20.92 21.40
C GLN A 292 -23.07 20.92 21.77
N GLN A 293 -23.66 19.76 22.04
CA GLN A 293 -25.04 19.64 22.50
C GLN A 293 -25.23 20.31 23.86
N GLN A 294 -24.30 20.07 24.80
CA GLN A 294 -24.34 20.68 26.11
C GLN A 294 -24.19 22.20 26.03
N LYS A 295 -23.33 22.72 25.15
CA LYS A 295 -23.20 24.16 24.90
C LYS A 295 -24.51 24.78 24.41
N ARG A 296 -25.19 24.14 23.45
CA ARG A 296 -26.49 24.62 22.94
C ARG A 296 -27.55 24.70 24.05
N LYS A 297 -27.53 23.74 24.98
CA LYS A 297 -28.43 23.74 26.15
C LYS A 297 -28.13 24.92 27.09
N VAL A 298 -26.86 25.17 27.39
CA VAL A 298 -26.43 26.33 28.20
C VAL A 298 -26.83 27.64 27.54
N ASP A 299 -26.60 27.79 26.24
CA ASP A 299 -26.94 29.01 25.50
C ASP A 299 -28.46 29.24 25.43
N GLY A 300 -29.24 28.17 25.25
CA GLY A 300 -30.70 28.24 25.28
C GLY A 300 -31.23 28.68 26.65
N MET A 301 -30.70 28.10 27.73
CA MET A 301 -31.07 28.46 29.10
C MET A 301 -30.63 29.90 29.46
N ALA A 302 -29.44 30.33 29.03
CA ALA A 302 -28.97 31.70 29.24
C ALA A 302 -29.89 32.72 28.55
N LYS A 303 -30.23 32.49 27.27
CA LYS A 303 -31.15 33.35 26.52
C LYS A 303 -32.53 33.44 27.16
N GLU A 304 -33.07 32.32 27.65
CA GLU A 304 -34.37 32.32 28.33
C GLU A 304 -34.30 33.03 29.69
N LEU A 305 -33.21 32.84 30.45
CA LEU A 305 -32.98 33.55 31.71
C LEU A 305 -32.89 35.06 31.48
N ASP A 306 -32.17 35.51 30.46
CA ASP A 306 -32.06 36.92 30.08
C ASP A 306 -33.44 37.49 29.69
N ARG A 307 -34.20 36.77 28.86
CA ARG A 307 -35.56 37.17 28.45
C ARG A 307 -36.49 37.34 29.65
N ARG A 308 -36.46 36.40 30.60
CA ARG A 308 -37.30 36.45 31.82
C ARG A 308 -36.83 37.52 32.80
N THR A 309 -35.52 37.75 32.90
CA THR A 309 -34.95 38.81 33.73
C THR A 309 -35.39 40.18 33.22
N MET A 310 -35.31 40.43 31.91
CA MET A 310 -35.80 41.66 31.30
C MET A 310 -37.31 41.85 31.49
N ALA A 311 -38.10 40.78 31.35
CA ALA A 311 -39.54 40.82 31.58
C ALA A 311 -39.89 41.13 33.05
N PHE A 312 -39.14 40.55 34.00
CA PHE A 312 -39.27 40.81 35.42
C PHE A 312 -38.91 42.26 35.77
N GLN A 313 -37.75 42.75 35.31
CA GLN A 313 -37.33 44.14 35.52
C GLN A 313 -38.39 45.12 35.02
N LYS A 314 -38.94 44.88 33.82
CA LYS A 314 -40.02 45.71 33.26
C LYS A 314 -41.30 45.68 34.11
N ALA A 315 -41.65 44.53 34.69
CA ALA A 315 -42.81 44.39 35.57
C ALA A 315 -42.57 45.08 36.93
N GLU A 316 -41.37 44.96 37.48
CA GLU A 316 -40.92 45.62 38.71
C GLU A 316 -40.94 47.14 38.56
N THR A 317 -40.41 47.69 37.45
CA THR A 317 -40.46 49.14 37.17
C THR A 317 -41.89 49.66 37.10
N ARG A 318 -42.79 48.96 36.38
CA ARG A 318 -44.22 49.33 36.30
C ARG A 318 -44.93 49.27 37.65
N PHE A 319 -44.58 48.29 38.48
CA PHE A 319 -45.13 48.18 39.82
C PHE A 319 -44.70 49.37 40.69
N LEU A 320 -43.40 49.73 40.67
CA LEU A 320 -42.88 50.89 41.39
C LEU A 320 -43.53 52.20 40.92
N GLU A 321 -43.72 52.37 39.61
CA GLU A 321 -44.42 53.54 39.03
C GLU A 321 -45.88 53.63 39.48
N SER A 322 -46.64 52.53 39.42
CA SER A 322 -48.04 52.48 39.85
C SER A 322 -48.19 52.72 41.37
N LYS A 323 -47.25 52.23 42.19
CA LYS A 323 -47.20 52.51 43.64
C LYS A 323 -47.02 53.99 43.96
N LEU A 324 -46.39 54.75 43.06
CA LEU A 324 -46.11 56.18 43.22
C LEU A 324 -47.28 57.06 42.74
N THR A 325 -48.13 56.55 41.84
CA THR A 325 -49.19 57.33 41.15
C THR A 325 -50.62 56.97 41.57
N GLU A 326 -50.86 55.79 42.12
CA GLU A 326 -52.21 55.31 42.51
C GLU A 326 -52.27 54.91 44.00
N TYR A 327 -53.30 55.36 44.73
CA TYR A 327 -53.56 54.93 46.11
C TYR A 327 -54.23 53.55 46.11
N LYS A 328 -53.43 52.50 46.05
CA LYS A 328 -53.90 51.10 46.10
C LYS A 328 -54.11 50.65 47.55
N SER A 329 -55.05 49.73 47.77
CA SER A 329 -55.29 49.11 49.08
C SER A 329 -54.03 48.38 49.56
N GLU A 330 -53.74 48.41 50.87
CA GLU A 330 -52.63 47.64 51.48
C GLU A 330 -52.66 46.16 51.05
N MET A 331 -53.84 45.57 50.97
CA MET A 331 -54.04 44.16 50.63
C MET A 331 -53.67 43.84 49.16
N GLU A 332 -53.93 44.75 48.21
CA GLU A 332 -53.52 44.58 46.80
C GLU A 332 -52.02 44.76 46.62
N THR A 333 -51.43 45.61 47.45
CA THR A 333 -50.01 45.94 47.44
C THR A 333 -49.16 44.78 47.97
N GLU A 334 -49.66 44.10 49.02
CA GLU A 334 -49.06 42.88 49.57
C GLU A 334 -49.11 41.72 48.56
N GLN A 335 -50.26 41.47 47.92
CA GLN A 335 -50.40 40.41 46.90
C GLN A 335 -49.46 40.61 45.70
N GLN A 336 -49.29 41.85 45.24
CA GLN A 336 -48.36 42.15 44.14
C GLN A 336 -46.88 42.01 44.55
N ASN A 337 -46.54 42.37 45.79
CA ASN A 337 -45.21 42.14 46.36
C ASN A 337 -44.89 40.64 46.50
N GLU A 338 -45.86 39.84 46.93
CA GLU A 338 -45.72 38.38 47.06
C GLU A 338 -45.50 37.74 45.69
N TYR A 339 -46.27 38.15 44.66
CA TYR A 339 -46.07 37.72 43.27
C TYR A 339 -44.68 38.08 42.71
N LEU A 340 -44.18 39.30 42.97
CA LEU A 340 -42.83 39.71 42.56
C LEU A 340 -41.75 38.89 43.28
N THR A 341 -41.95 38.58 44.55
CA THR A 341 -41.05 37.73 45.34
C THR A 341 -41.01 36.32 44.75
N GLU A 342 -42.17 35.70 44.46
CA GLU A 342 -42.23 34.39 43.82
C GLU A 342 -41.53 34.37 42.45
N LYS A 343 -41.74 35.43 41.64
CA LYS A 343 -41.06 35.55 40.33
C LYS A 343 -39.54 35.69 40.46
N LYS A 344 -39.07 36.42 41.48
CA LYS A 344 -37.65 36.54 41.80
C LYS A 344 -37.06 35.19 42.22
N ASP A 345 -37.78 34.42 43.04
CA ASP A 345 -37.35 33.07 43.44
C ASP A 345 -37.31 32.10 42.26
N GLN A 346 -38.27 32.18 41.33
CA GLN A 346 -38.25 31.42 40.08
C GLN A 346 -37.03 31.77 39.22
N LEU A 347 -36.68 33.06 39.10
CA LEU A 347 -35.47 33.50 38.39
C LEU A 347 -34.20 32.96 39.04
N GLU A 348 -34.12 33.02 40.37
CA GLU A 348 -32.98 32.51 41.12
C GLU A 348 -32.83 30.98 40.97
N MET A 349 -33.94 30.24 40.98
CA MET A 349 -33.92 28.80 40.69
C MET A 349 -33.43 28.52 39.26
N MET A 350 -33.84 29.30 38.26
CA MET A 350 -33.36 29.16 36.89
C MET A 350 -31.87 29.49 36.75
N ARG A 351 -31.39 30.51 37.49
CA ARG A 351 -29.96 30.85 37.56
C ARG A 351 -29.13 29.69 38.11
N LYS A 352 -29.53 29.13 39.24
CA LYS A 352 -28.89 27.93 39.83
C LYS A 352 -28.85 26.75 38.86
N ARG A 353 -29.96 26.50 38.13
CA ARG A 353 -30.00 25.44 37.09
C ARG A 353 -29.05 25.73 35.93
N LEU A 354 -28.96 26.98 35.48
CA LEU A 354 -28.01 27.38 34.43
C LEU A 354 -26.57 27.16 34.88
N ASP A 355 -26.23 27.49 36.12
CA ASP A 355 -24.87 27.29 36.65
C ASP A 355 -24.49 25.80 36.70
N VAL A 356 -25.42 24.91 37.07
CA VAL A 356 -25.21 23.44 36.99
C VAL A 356 -24.94 22.99 35.55
N GLU A 357 -25.68 23.52 34.57
CA GLU A 357 -25.48 23.14 33.17
C GLU A 357 -24.21 23.75 32.56
N ARG A 358 -23.76 24.93 33.04
CA ARG A 358 -22.45 25.54 32.71
C ARG A 358 -21.31 24.67 33.24
N GLU A 359 -21.44 24.15 34.45
CA GLU A 359 -20.44 23.25 35.03
C GLU A 359 -20.33 21.95 34.22
N LYS A 360 -21.47 21.35 33.84
CA LYS A 360 -21.47 20.18 32.93
C LYS A 360 -20.78 20.46 31.60
N HIS A 361 -21.03 21.63 31.00
CA HIS A 361 -20.35 22.04 29.77
C HIS A 361 -18.84 22.16 29.98
N HIS A 362 -18.41 22.74 31.10
CA HIS A 362 -16.99 22.83 31.44
C HIS A 362 -16.34 21.45 31.57
N ASN A 363 -17.01 20.50 32.23
CA ASN A 363 -16.56 19.11 32.35
C ASN A 363 -16.44 18.42 31.00
N HIS A 364 -17.43 18.56 30.10
CA HIS A 364 -17.32 18.01 28.74
C HIS A 364 -16.15 18.61 27.96
N MET A 365 -15.91 19.91 28.09
CA MET A 365 -14.81 20.59 27.41
C MET A 365 -13.44 20.10 27.92
N GLN A 366 -13.27 19.93 29.24
CA GLN A 366 -12.05 19.34 29.81
C GLN A 366 -11.85 17.89 29.34
N GLU A 367 -12.92 17.10 29.30
CA GLU A 367 -12.86 15.71 28.85
C GLU A 367 -12.51 15.59 27.36
N THR A 368 -13.09 16.42 26.49
CA THR A 368 -12.72 16.49 25.07
C THR A 368 -11.24 16.82 24.91
N GLN A 369 -10.70 17.77 25.68
CA GLN A 369 -9.29 18.14 25.63
C GLN A 369 -8.39 16.98 26.07
N ARG A 370 -8.75 16.30 27.16
CA ARG A 370 -8.04 15.15 27.69
C ARG A 370 -8.02 13.99 26.69
N ILE A 371 -9.18 13.64 26.11
CA ILE A 371 -9.29 12.59 25.08
C ILE A 371 -8.51 12.99 23.83
N THR A 372 -8.56 14.25 23.41
CA THR A 372 -7.79 14.71 22.25
C THR A 372 -6.29 14.54 22.47
N LEU A 373 -5.74 15.00 23.59
CA LEU A 373 -4.31 14.88 23.88
C LEU A 373 -3.90 13.42 24.05
N ASN A 374 -4.52 12.71 24.99
CA ASN A 374 -4.12 11.35 25.34
C ASN A 374 -4.43 10.37 24.21
N GLY A 375 -5.55 10.57 23.50
CA GLY A 375 -5.98 9.73 22.39
C GLY A 375 -5.07 9.89 21.17
N LEU A 376 -4.67 11.11 20.82
CA LEU A 376 -3.70 11.33 19.75
C LEU A 376 -2.32 10.76 20.12
N GLN A 377 -1.86 10.95 21.36
CA GLN A 377 -0.59 10.38 21.82
C GLN A 377 -0.60 8.86 21.80
N THR A 378 -1.56 8.24 22.48
CA THR A 378 -1.64 6.77 22.57
C THR A 378 -1.86 6.15 21.20
N GLY A 379 -2.75 6.74 20.40
CA GLY A 379 -3.11 6.25 19.08
C GLY A 379 -1.94 6.30 18.10
N PHE A 380 -1.30 7.46 17.94
CA PHE A 380 -0.15 7.58 17.06
C PHE A 380 1.08 6.82 17.59
N SER A 381 1.32 6.74 18.91
CA SER A 381 2.43 5.95 19.45
C SER A 381 2.28 4.48 19.10
N THR A 382 1.08 3.92 19.28
CA THR A 382 0.79 2.53 18.90
C THR A 382 1.01 2.29 17.40
N VAL A 383 0.59 3.26 16.56
CA VAL A 383 0.80 3.19 15.10
C VAL A 383 2.29 3.25 14.76
N PHE A 384 3.04 4.22 15.30
CA PHE A 384 4.46 4.36 15.01
C PHE A 384 5.28 3.20 15.53
N GLU A 385 5.01 2.66 16.72
CA GLU A 385 5.65 1.44 17.23
C GLU A 385 5.45 0.26 16.28
N SER A 386 4.22 0.05 15.80
CA SER A 386 3.96 -1.02 14.82
C SER A 386 4.68 -0.78 13.48
N LEU A 387 4.81 0.47 13.04
CA LEU A 387 5.52 0.83 11.81
C LEU A 387 7.04 0.75 11.96
N ILE A 388 7.59 1.03 13.15
CA ILE A 388 9.00 0.85 13.49
C ILE A 388 9.34 -0.65 13.37
N GLU A 389 8.57 -1.51 14.02
CA GLU A 389 8.78 -2.96 13.94
C GLU A 389 8.64 -3.49 12.51
N PHE A 390 7.62 -3.02 11.76
CA PHE A 390 7.46 -3.37 10.35
C PHE A 390 8.64 -2.90 9.49
N SER A 391 9.11 -1.66 9.67
CA SER A 391 10.21 -1.08 8.90
C SER A 391 11.53 -1.80 9.20
N LYS A 392 11.77 -2.11 10.48
CA LYS A 392 12.94 -2.87 10.93
C LYS A 392 12.93 -4.29 10.36
N ALA A 393 11.80 -5.00 10.43
CA ALA A 393 11.65 -6.33 9.85
C ALA A 393 11.85 -6.32 8.33
N SER A 394 11.22 -5.37 7.63
CA SER A 394 11.35 -5.18 6.19
C SER A 394 12.79 -4.91 5.78
N MET A 395 13.45 -3.94 6.44
CA MET A 395 14.86 -3.62 6.19
C MET A 395 15.77 -4.84 6.38
N LYS A 396 15.55 -5.61 7.45
CA LYS A 396 16.32 -6.83 7.72
C LYS A 396 16.13 -7.86 6.61
N ILE A 397 14.88 -8.19 6.25
CA ILE A 397 14.55 -9.16 5.21
C ILE A 397 15.22 -8.79 3.89
N TYR A 398 15.06 -7.54 3.45
CA TYR A 398 15.64 -7.10 2.17
C TYR A 398 17.17 -7.12 2.19
N ASN A 399 17.79 -6.72 3.30
CA ASN A 399 19.24 -6.81 3.46
C ASN A 399 19.76 -8.26 3.47
N ASP A 400 19.05 -9.17 4.14
CA ASP A 400 19.41 -10.60 4.20
C ASP A 400 19.31 -11.25 2.81
N ILE A 401 18.30 -10.89 2.01
CA ILE A 401 18.15 -11.37 0.63
C ILE A 401 19.25 -10.79 -0.28
N VAL A 402 19.57 -9.50 -0.16
CA VAL A 402 20.65 -8.87 -0.93
C VAL A 402 22.00 -9.52 -0.60
N THR A 403 22.32 -9.70 0.68
CA THR A 403 23.59 -10.34 1.08
C THR A 403 23.67 -11.80 0.64
N LEU A 404 22.54 -12.53 0.60
CA LEU A 404 22.49 -13.86 0.00
C LEU A 404 22.84 -13.82 -1.50
N SER A 405 22.28 -12.86 -2.25
CA SER A 405 22.55 -12.72 -3.68
C SER A 405 24.03 -12.42 -3.98
N GLU A 406 24.67 -11.59 -3.15
CA GLU A 406 26.09 -11.23 -3.28
C GLU A 406 26.99 -12.44 -2.98
N LYS A 407 26.62 -13.27 -2.00
CA LYS A 407 27.33 -14.53 -1.73
C LYS A 407 27.23 -15.51 -2.90
N MET A 408 26.07 -15.62 -3.54
CA MET A 408 25.88 -16.49 -4.71
C MET A 408 26.70 -16.03 -5.93
N GLY A 409 26.80 -14.71 -6.16
CA GLY A 409 27.66 -14.15 -7.20
C GLY A 409 29.14 -14.47 -6.98
N ASN A 410 29.62 -14.40 -5.74
CA ASN A 410 31.02 -14.68 -5.40
C ASN A 410 31.41 -16.16 -5.54
N VAL A 411 30.48 -17.10 -5.31
CA VAL A 411 30.75 -18.55 -5.47
C VAL A 411 30.97 -18.92 -6.95
N SER A 412 30.23 -18.31 -7.88
CA SER A 412 30.38 -18.57 -9.32
C SER A 412 31.76 -18.15 -9.90
N TYR A 413 32.46 -17.21 -9.26
CA TYR A 413 33.80 -16.79 -9.67
C TYR A 413 34.92 -17.74 -9.18
N ILE A 414 34.67 -18.49 -8.10
CA ILE A 414 35.66 -19.40 -7.52
C ILE A 414 35.68 -20.76 -8.26
N GLU A 415 34.53 -21.24 -8.75
CA GLU A 415 34.48 -22.46 -9.57
C GLU A 415 35.05 -22.28 -10.99
N GLY A 416 35.10 -21.05 -11.51
CA GLY A 416 35.69 -20.74 -12.83
C GLY A 416 37.22 -20.67 -12.89
N SER A 417 37.91 -20.76 -11.74
CA SER A 417 39.37 -20.56 -11.64
C SER A 417 40.16 -21.82 -11.24
N SER A 418 39.50 -22.96 -11.04
CA SER A 418 40.12 -24.20 -10.56
C SER A 418 40.01 -25.35 -11.56
N GLN A 419 40.53 -25.19 -12.79
CA GLN A 419 40.80 -26.34 -13.67
C GLN A 419 41.74 -25.99 -14.85
N VAL A 420 42.95 -25.53 -14.57
CA VAL A 420 44.08 -25.67 -15.52
C VAL A 420 45.36 -25.90 -14.71
N GLU A 421 45.63 -27.15 -14.32
CA GLU A 421 46.99 -27.56 -13.96
C GLU A 421 47.28 -28.96 -14.51
N GLU A 422 48.27 -28.97 -15.41
CA GLU A 422 49.22 -30.03 -15.75
C GLU A 422 48.73 -31.44 -16.11
N ILE A 423 48.67 -31.72 -17.42
CA ILE A 423 49.18 -32.99 -17.94
C ILE A 423 50.19 -32.68 -19.05
N SER A 424 51.46 -32.61 -18.68
CA SER A 424 52.57 -32.93 -19.58
C SER A 424 53.64 -33.65 -18.77
N SER A 425 53.84 -34.93 -19.07
CA SER A 425 54.98 -35.68 -18.58
C SER A 425 55.34 -36.77 -19.58
N ARG A 426 56.54 -36.59 -20.14
CA ARG A 426 57.45 -37.55 -20.79
C ARG A 426 57.10 -38.10 -22.16
#